data_AF-A0AA88V2J2-F1
#
_entry.id   AF-A0AA88V2J2-F1
#
_cell.length_a   1.000
_cell.length_b   1.000
_cell.length_c   1.000
_cell.angle_alpha   90.00
_cell.angle_beta   90.00
_cell.angle_gamma   90.00
#
_symmetry.space_group_name_H-M   'P 1'
#
loop_
_entity.id
_entity.type
_entity.pdbx_description
1 polymer ?
#
loop_
_entity_poly.entity_id
_entity_poly.type
_entity_poly.pdbx_seq_one_letter_code
_entity_poly.pdbx_strand_id
1 'polypeptide(L)'
;MVPQRKGCILFTASACASISGLATHSYAASKHGIVGLSKNLAVELGQSGIRVNCISPWGLVTGISPRHGATPEQIEAGLHELGNLKGKVLRVEDVAMAALYLASDDGGYVKWTQSCA
;
A
#
# COMPACT_ATOMS: atom_id res chain seq x y z
N MET A 1 5.00 -2.20 -22.11
CA MET A 1 6.08 -2.39 -21.11
C MET A 1 7.00 -3.55 -21.49
N VAL A 2 6.49 -4.76 -21.78
CA VAL A 2 7.32 -5.93 -22.14
C VAL A 2 8.21 -5.69 -23.37
N PRO A 3 7.71 -5.16 -24.51
CA PRO A 3 8.57 -4.89 -25.66
C PRO A 3 9.64 -3.83 -25.39
N GLN A 4 9.36 -2.85 -24.51
CA GLN A 4 10.31 -1.81 -24.11
C GLN A 4 11.32 -2.27 -23.04
N ARG A 5 11.14 -3.47 -22.46
CA ARG A 5 11.94 -4.04 -21.37
C ARG A 5 12.17 -3.13 -20.15
N LYS A 6 11.25 -2.19 -19.91
CA LYS A 6 11.30 -1.25 -18.79
C LYS A 6 9.89 -0.94 -18.31
N GLY A 7 9.71 -0.85 -17.00
CA GLY A 7 8.49 -0.33 -16.40
C GLY A 7 8.35 -0.61 -14.91
N CYS A 8 7.33 0.00 -14.30
CA CYS A 8 6.96 -0.23 -12.92
C CYS A 8 5.44 -0.39 -12.80
N ILE A 9 4.99 -1.38 -12.04
CA ILE A 9 3.59 -1.60 -11.67
C ILE A 9 3.51 -1.49 -10.14
N LEU A 10 2.61 -0.62 -9.66
CA LEU A 10 2.35 -0.44 -8.23
C LEU A 10 0.91 -0.82 -7.91
N PHE A 11 0.75 -1.78 -7.01
CA PHE A 11 -0.54 -2.12 -6.43
C PHE A 11 -0.76 -1.38 -5.11
N THR A 12 -2.01 -1.04 -4.83
CA THR A 12 -2.43 -0.57 -3.50
C THR A 12 -3.24 -1.65 -2.80
N ALA A 13 -2.60 -2.35 -1.86
CA ALA A 13 -3.26 -3.32 -0.99
C ALA A 13 -3.84 -2.60 0.26
N SER A 14 -3.47 -3.05 1.46
CA SER A 14 -3.87 -2.49 2.76
C SER A 14 -3.09 -3.21 3.87
N ALA A 15 -2.87 -2.54 5.00
CA ALA A 15 -2.42 -3.19 6.23
C ALA A 15 -3.29 -4.40 6.64
N CYS A 16 -4.57 -4.44 6.24
CA CYS A 16 -5.47 -5.58 6.44
C CYS A 16 -5.01 -6.87 5.75
N ALA A 17 -4.06 -6.78 4.80
CA ALA A 17 -3.44 -7.95 4.17
C ALA A 17 -2.36 -8.61 5.05
N SER A 18 -2.05 -8.02 6.21
CA SER A 18 -1.01 -8.50 7.12
C SER A 18 -1.44 -8.47 8.58
N ILE A 19 -2.45 -7.66 8.92
CA ILE A 19 -2.98 -7.48 10.27
C ILE A 19 -4.47 -7.85 10.25
N SER A 20 -4.87 -8.75 11.15
CA SER A 20 -6.25 -9.20 11.30
C SER A 20 -7.09 -8.19 12.11
N GLY A 21 -8.41 -8.22 11.93
CA GLY A 21 -9.36 -7.45 12.74
C GLY A 21 -9.57 -5.98 12.33
N LEU A 22 -8.93 -5.50 11.26
CA LEU A 22 -9.02 -4.09 10.84
C LEU A 22 -10.17 -3.78 9.86
N ALA A 23 -10.73 -4.79 9.21
CA ALA A 23 -11.77 -4.62 8.19
C ALA A 23 -12.62 -5.89 8.04
N THR A 24 -13.63 -5.82 7.17
CA THR A 24 -14.48 -6.97 6.83
C THR A 24 -13.66 -8.12 6.22
N HIS A 25 -14.15 -9.36 6.40
CA HIS A 25 -13.49 -10.54 5.84
C HIS A 25 -13.33 -10.47 4.31
N SER A 26 -14.34 -9.96 3.60
CA SER A 26 -14.28 -9.79 2.15
C SER A 26 -13.21 -8.79 1.72
N TYR A 27 -13.08 -7.67 2.43
CA TYR A 27 -12.04 -6.69 2.17
C TYR A 27 -10.65 -7.28 2.45
N ALA A 28 -10.45 -7.90 3.61
CA ALA A 28 -9.18 -8.53 3.97
C ALA A 28 -8.77 -9.61 2.95
N ALA A 29 -9.71 -10.46 2.53
CA ALA A 29 -9.47 -11.48 1.50
C ALA A 29 -9.05 -10.85 0.15
N SER A 30 -9.75 -9.80 -0.30
CA SER A 30 -9.40 -9.10 -1.54
C SER A 30 -7.98 -8.52 -1.50
N LYS A 31 -7.56 -7.97 -0.35
CA LYS A 31 -6.25 -7.34 -0.19
C LYS A 31 -5.12 -8.36 -0.07
N HIS A 32 -5.37 -9.53 0.52
CA HIS A 32 -4.46 -10.68 0.42
C HIS A 32 -4.30 -11.13 -1.04
N GLY A 33 -5.39 -11.16 -1.81
CA GLY A 33 -5.36 -11.48 -3.25
C GLY A 33 -4.44 -10.54 -4.04
N ILE A 34 -4.51 -9.23 -3.79
CA ILE A 34 -3.62 -8.24 -4.41
C ILE A 34 -2.15 -8.51 -4.05
N VAL A 35 -1.85 -8.80 -2.78
CA VAL A 35 -0.48 -9.11 -2.35
C VAL A 35 0.05 -10.37 -3.04
N GLY A 36 -0.76 -11.43 -3.11
CA GLY A 36 -0.40 -12.67 -3.82
C GLY A 36 -0.19 -12.44 -5.32
N LEU A 37 -1.08 -11.70 -5.98
CA LEU A 37 -0.95 -11.34 -7.39
C LEU A 37 0.33 -10.55 -7.65
N SER A 38 0.61 -9.53 -6.83
CA SER A 38 1.81 -8.70 -6.96
C SER A 38 3.09 -9.51 -6.84
N LYS A 39 3.14 -10.53 -5.96
CA LYS A 39 4.29 -11.44 -5.82
C LYS A 39 4.55 -12.22 -7.11
N ASN A 40 3.50 -12.85 -7.65
CA ASN A 40 3.63 -13.68 -8.84
C ASN A 40 4.04 -12.84 -10.07
N LEU A 41 3.40 -11.69 -10.27
CA LEU A 41 3.74 -10.79 -11.38
C LEU A 41 5.17 -10.23 -11.28
N ALA A 42 5.69 -10.02 -10.06
CA ALA A 42 7.07 -9.56 -9.89
C ALA A 42 8.09 -10.59 -10.40
N VAL A 43 7.82 -11.88 -10.18
CA VAL A 43 8.68 -12.98 -10.66
C VAL A 43 8.57 -13.12 -12.18
N GLU A 44 7.36 -13.13 -12.71
CA GLU A 44 7.09 -13.31 -14.14
C GLU A 44 7.64 -12.14 -14.97
N LEU A 45 7.28 -10.91 -14.61
CA LEU A 45 7.60 -9.71 -15.40
C LEU A 45 9.01 -9.17 -15.10
N GLY A 46 9.63 -9.60 -14.00
CA GLY A 46 10.99 -9.21 -13.63
C GLY A 46 12.03 -9.58 -14.69
N GLN A 47 11.83 -10.69 -15.41
CA GLN A 47 12.69 -11.12 -16.53
C GLN A 47 12.60 -10.16 -17.73
N SER A 48 11.47 -9.48 -17.88
CA SER A 48 11.24 -8.45 -18.88
C SER A 48 11.65 -7.05 -18.41
N GLY A 49 12.39 -6.91 -17.30
CA GLY A 49 12.83 -5.61 -16.80
C GLY A 49 11.71 -4.75 -16.21
N ILE A 50 10.57 -5.36 -15.87
CA ILE A 50 9.44 -4.68 -15.24
C ILE A 50 9.47 -4.97 -13.74
N ARG A 51 9.40 -3.90 -12.93
CA ARG A 51 9.34 -3.99 -11.48
C ARG A 51 7.88 -4.00 -11.04
N VAL A 52 7.51 -4.91 -10.14
CA VAL A 52 6.16 -4.96 -9.58
C VAL A 52 6.27 -4.88 -8.06
N ASN A 53 5.60 -3.90 -7.46
CA ASN A 53 5.59 -3.67 -6.02
C ASN A 53 4.18 -3.41 -5.50
N CYS A 54 4.03 -3.46 -4.19
CA CYS A 54 2.75 -3.24 -3.52
C CYS A 54 2.94 -2.29 -2.33
N ILE A 55 2.00 -1.37 -2.16
CA ILE A 55 1.92 -0.51 -0.98
C ILE A 55 0.69 -0.94 -0.19
N SER A 56 0.87 -1.12 1.12
CA SER A 56 -0.18 -1.51 2.06
C SER A 56 -0.36 -0.43 3.11
N PRO A 57 -1.13 0.65 2.81
CA PRO A 57 -1.35 1.71 3.78
C PRO A 57 -2.11 1.20 5.01
N TRP A 58 -1.74 1.74 6.17
CA TRP A 58 -2.56 1.80 7.37
C TRP A 58 -3.81 2.65 7.11
N GLY A 59 -4.75 2.66 8.06
CA GLY A 59 -5.86 3.60 7.99
C GLY A 59 -5.33 5.03 8.08
N LEU A 60 -5.78 5.87 7.15
CA LEU A 60 -5.54 7.32 7.17
C LEU A 60 -6.80 8.03 6.69
N VAL A 61 -6.93 9.29 7.09
CA VAL A 61 -8.01 10.15 6.60
C VAL A 61 -7.77 10.48 5.13
N THR A 62 -8.79 10.30 4.31
CA THR A 62 -8.77 10.65 2.88
C THR A 62 -10.06 11.39 2.54
N GLY A 63 -10.18 11.92 1.32
CA GLY A 63 -11.44 12.53 0.84
C GLY A 63 -12.63 11.57 0.74
N ILE A 64 -12.45 10.28 1.05
CA ILE A 64 -13.55 9.32 1.16
C ILE A 64 -14.30 9.62 2.47
N SER A 65 -15.56 10.02 2.33
CA SER A 65 -16.40 10.43 3.46
C SER A 65 -16.41 9.37 4.57
N PRO A 66 -16.23 9.79 5.84
CA PRO A 66 -16.26 8.87 6.95
C PRO A 66 -17.65 8.25 7.07
N ARG A 67 -17.75 6.94 6.84
CA ARG A 67 -19.03 6.20 6.81
C ARG A 67 -19.80 6.17 8.15
N HIS A 68 -19.27 6.78 9.21
CA HIS A 68 -19.71 6.54 10.58
C HIS A 68 -20.05 7.80 11.38
N GLY A 69 -20.26 8.96 10.74
CA GLY A 69 -20.67 10.18 11.45
C GLY A 69 -19.61 10.77 12.40
N ALA A 70 -18.42 10.17 12.46
CA ALA A 70 -17.26 10.71 13.13
C ALA A 70 -16.60 11.79 12.25
N THR A 71 -16.11 12.84 12.91
CA THR A 71 -15.30 13.89 12.28
C THR A 71 -13.96 13.31 11.80
N PRO A 72 -13.35 13.89 10.76
CA PRO A 72 -12.00 13.51 10.32
C PRO A 72 -10.99 13.46 11.47
N GLU A 73 -11.05 14.42 12.39
CA GLU A 73 -10.16 14.56 13.54
C GLU A 73 -10.32 13.39 14.53
N GLN A 74 -11.55 12.94 14.77
CA GLN A 74 -11.83 11.79 15.63
C GLN A 74 -11.29 10.49 15.02
N ILE A 75 -11.37 10.35 13.69
CA ILE A 75 -10.86 9.18 12.99
C ILE A 75 -9.34 9.18 13.01
N GLU A 76 -8.72 10.33 12.73
CA GLU A 76 -7.26 10.48 12.79
C GLU A 76 -6.71 10.14 14.18
N ALA A 77 -7.35 10.65 15.24
CA ALA A 77 -6.98 10.33 16.62
C ALA A 77 -7.08 8.82 16.92
N GLY A 78 -8.16 8.16 16.51
CA GLY A 78 -8.32 6.72 16.70
C GLY A 78 -7.28 5.89 15.93
N LEU A 79 -6.95 6.29 14.69
CA LEU A 79 -5.94 5.64 13.86
C LEU A 79 -4.52 5.83 14.42
N HIS A 80 -4.25 7.00 15.00
CA HIS A 80 -2.98 7.34 15.63
C HIS A 80 -2.71 6.50 16.88
N GLU A 81 -3.72 6.31 17.74
CA GLU A 81 -3.61 5.49 18.95
C GLU A 81 -3.26 4.02 18.62
N LEU A 82 -3.89 3.48 17.57
CA LEU A 82 -3.62 2.13 17.07
C LEU A 82 -2.28 2.02 16.32
N GLY A 83 -1.67 3.14 15.96
CA GLY A 83 -0.39 3.20 15.27
C GLY A 83 0.79 2.85 16.19
N ASN A 84 1.78 2.17 15.60
CA ASN A 84 3.03 1.81 16.28
C ASN A 84 3.99 3.01 16.42
N LEU A 85 3.97 3.94 15.46
CA LEU A 85 4.83 5.12 15.47
C LEU A 85 4.16 6.27 16.25
N LYS A 86 4.42 6.31 17.56
CA LYS A 86 3.86 7.33 18.44
C LYS A 86 4.29 8.74 18.01
N GLY A 87 3.33 9.67 18.02
CA GLY A 87 3.55 11.06 17.62
C GLY A 87 3.62 11.30 16.10
N LYS A 88 3.47 10.26 15.27
CA LYS A 88 3.38 10.40 13.81
C LYS A 88 2.01 10.01 13.30
N VAL A 89 1.43 10.86 12.45
CA VAL A 89 0.21 10.55 11.71
C VAL A 89 0.62 10.21 10.29
N LEU A 90 0.13 9.08 9.77
CA LEU A 90 0.26 8.75 8.36
C LEU A 90 -0.61 9.69 7.52
N ARG A 91 -0.01 10.38 6.55
CA ARG A 91 -0.71 11.27 5.62
C ARG A 91 -0.71 10.71 4.21
N VAL A 92 -1.56 11.28 3.35
CA VAL A 92 -1.63 10.89 1.93
C VAL A 92 -0.31 11.16 1.21
N GLU A 93 0.42 12.19 1.62
CA GLU A 93 1.74 12.53 1.08
C GLU A 93 2.78 11.45 1.40
N ASP A 94 2.71 10.83 2.58
CA ASP A 94 3.65 9.75 2.94
C ASP A 94 3.48 8.53 2.03
N VAL A 95 2.23 8.16 1.74
CA VAL A 95 1.89 7.10 0.80
C VAL A 95 2.33 7.47 -0.63
N ALA A 96 2.13 8.73 -1.03
CA ALA A 96 2.54 9.23 -2.34
C ALA A 96 4.08 9.22 -2.50
N MET A 97 4.82 9.59 -1.46
CA MET A 97 6.29 9.55 -1.46
C MET A 97 6.82 8.12 -1.53
N ALA A 98 6.18 7.17 -0.83
CA ALA A 98 6.50 5.75 -0.96
C ALA A 98 6.25 5.25 -2.40
N ALA A 99 5.14 5.65 -3.00
CA ALA A 99 4.85 5.32 -4.40
C ALA A 99 5.85 5.93 -5.37
N LEU A 100 6.22 7.19 -5.17
CA LEU A 100 7.22 7.88 -5.98
C LEU A 100 8.57 7.17 -5.90
N TYR A 101 9.05 6.85 -4.71
CA TYR A 101 10.29 6.10 -4.52
C TYR A 101 10.25 4.75 -5.25
N LEU A 102 9.18 3.97 -5.07
CA LEU A 102 9.04 2.68 -5.74
C LEU A 102 8.91 2.81 -7.26
N ALA A 103 8.32 3.88 -7.78
CA ALA A 103 8.23 4.14 -9.21
C ALA A 103 9.53 4.68 -9.83
N SER A 104 10.36 5.37 -9.03
CA SER A 104 11.60 6.01 -9.46
C SER A 104 12.72 5.02 -9.80
N ASP A 105 13.79 5.54 -10.40
CA ASP A 105 15.02 4.79 -10.65
C ASP A 105 15.79 4.48 -9.34
N ASP A 106 15.60 5.25 -8.26
CA ASP A 106 16.18 4.98 -6.93
C ASP A 106 15.65 3.65 -6.36
N GLY A 107 14.39 3.32 -6.65
CA GLY A 107 13.78 2.01 -6.38
C GLY A 107 14.17 0.90 -7.36
N GLY A 108 15.17 1.12 -8.23
CA GLY A 108 15.51 0.27 -9.37
C GLY A 108 15.87 -1.18 -9.02
N TYR A 109 16.44 -1.42 -7.84
CA TYR A 109 16.75 -2.77 -7.34
C TYR A 109 15.65 -3.37 -6.45
N VAL A 110 14.63 -2.59 -6.09
CA VAL A 110 13.50 -3.08 -5.28
C VAL A 110 12.56 -3.90 -6.18
N LYS A 111 12.76 -5.22 -6.15
CA LYS A 111 11.94 -6.20 -6.87
C LYS A 111 11.10 -6.97 -5.87
N TRP A 112 9.83 -6.57 -5.77
CA TRP A 112 8.86 -6.99 -4.78
C TRP A 112 9.20 -6.56 -3.34
N THR A 113 8.53 -5.50 -2.91
CA THR A 113 8.35 -5.15 -1.50
C THR A 113 6.88 -4.88 -1.24
N GLN A 114 6.44 -5.23 -0.04
CA GLN A 114 5.22 -4.71 0.57
C GLN A 114 5.66 -3.73 1.65
N SER A 115 5.48 -2.43 1.38
CA SER A 115 5.65 -1.43 2.43
C SER A 115 4.35 -1.29 3.20
N CYS A 116 4.38 -1.60 4.50
CA CYS A 116 3.33 -1.22 5.43
C CYS A 116 3.68 0.18 5.93
N ALA A 117 2.93 1.18 5.45
CA ALA A 117 3.04 2.56 5.91
C ALA A 117 1.97 2.82 6.98
#